data_AF-A0A3E4TSD2-F1
#
_entry.id   AF-A0A3E4TSD2-F1
#
_cell.length_a   1.000
_cell.length_b   1.000
_cell.length_c   1.000
_cell.angle_alpha   90.00
_cell.angle_beta   90.00
_cell.angle_gamma   90.00
#
_symmetry.space_group_name_H-M   'P 1'
#
loop_
_entity.id
_entity.type
_entity.pdbx_description
1 polymer ?
#
loop_
_entity_poly.entity_id
_entity_poly.type
_entity_poly.pdbx_seq_one_letter_code
_entity_poly.pdbx_strand_id
1 'polypeptide(L)'
;MEGCQDEICSGSPFLIERRMKMDINKIKKIAVIFLGCTAGSVLIQLAAPMILAAIISAASFAIPFLLYHLVVEKGWRIRLVTAKQDKQREDTAADEYTGETGSGDEAEDESPAPEERADNIPAEREDAVAIWYSSKGKNQLNRIIASLHSRGIYECWIRKDGICNFRSDRGYRRAGIFHDYPGTSAAMIAKLLRNEGLNAVDQGKYLYIAWAEE
;
A
#
# COMPACT_ATOMS: atom_id res chain seq x y z
N MET A 1 -59.24 23.36 -70.08
CA MET A 1 -58.12 23.67 -70.98
C MET A 1 -57.20 24.57 -70.17
N GLU A 2 -56.29 23.95 -69.44
CA GLU A 2 -54.91 23.67 -69.89
C GLU A 2 -54.00 24.83 -69.44
N GLY A 3 -52.96 24.47 -68.70
CA GLY A 3 -52.03 25.40 -68.09
C GLY A 3 -50.86 25.81 -68.98
N CYS A 4 -50.09 26.78 -68.48
CA CYS A 4 -48.70 27.15 -68.73
C CYS A 4 -48.56 28.61 -68.25
N GLN A 5 -47.48 29.13 -67.67
CA GLN A 5 -46.21 28.65 -67.13
C GLN A 5 -45.60 29.88 -66.43
N ASP A 6 -44.93 29.66 -65.31
CA ASP A 6 -43.71 30.34 -64.84
C ASP A 6 -43.60 31.88 -64.91
N GLU A 7 -43.74 32.53 -63.75
CA GLU A 7 -42.84 33.64 -63.39
C GLU A 7 -42.23 33.39 -62.00
N ILE A 8 -40.96 32.98 -62.04
CA ILE A 8 -40.03 33.06 -60.92
C ILE A 8 -39.71 34.54 -60.73
N CYS A 9 -40.20 35.15 -59.66
CA CYS A 9 -39.72 36.46 -59.25
C CYS A 9 -39.71 36.63 -57.73
N SER A 10 -38.60 37.19 -57.27
CA SER A 10 -38.38 37.79 -55.95
C SER A 10 -37.89 36.86 -54.85
N GLY A 11 -36.60 36.53 -54.94
CA GLY A 11 -35.79 36.26 -53.76
C GLY A 11 -35.95 37.39 -52.75
N SER A 12 -36.25 37.04 -51.51
CA SER A 12 -36.29 37.98 -50.39
C SER A 12 -34.86 38.34 -49.99
N PRO A 13 -34.38 39.58 -50.18
CA PRO A 13 -33.09 40.04 -49.65
C PRO A 13 -33.17 40.27 -48.12
N PHE A 14 -34.37 40.15 -47.55
CA PHE A 14 -34.73 40.75 -46.27
C PHE A 14 -34.33 39.95 -45.03
N LEU A 15 -33.88 38.69 -45.17
CA LEU A 15 -33.48 37.83 -44.04
C LEU A 15 -31.97 37.74 -43.81
N ILE A 16 -31.14 38.31 -44.69
CA ILE A 16 -29.68 38.33 -44.48
C ILE A 16 -29.25 39.62 -43.76
N GLU A 17 -30.01 40.71 -43.88
CA GLU A 17 -29.58 42.03 -43.41
C GLU A 17 -29.95 42.35 -41.95
N ARG A 18 -30.75 41.51 -41.28
CA ARG A 18 -31.23 41.81 -39.92
C ARG A 18 -30.34 41.32 -38.76
N ARG A 19 -29.16 40.75 -39.03
CA ARG A 19 -28.35 40.08 -37.98
C ARG A 19 -26.99 40.72 -37.70
N MET A 20 -26.82 42.03 -37.87
CA MET A 20 -25.58 42.68 -37.42
C MET A 20 -25.73 44.18 -37.10
N LYS A 21 -26.65 44.52 -36.20
CA LYS A 21 -26.58 45.78 -35.43
C LYS A 21 -26.05 45.45 -34.03
N MET A 22 -24.79 45.03 -33.96
CA MET A 22 -24.10 44.98 -32.69
C MET A 22 -23.55 46.38 -32.42
N ASP A 23 -24.00 47.02 -31.34
CA ASP A 23 -23.55 48.37 -30.95
C ASP A 23 -22.02 48.48 -31.06
N ILE A 24 -21.52 49.56 -31.66
CA ILE A 24 -20.08 49.83 -31.80
C ILE A 24 -19.36 49.70 -30.44
N ASN A 25 -20.03 50.05 -29.34
CA ASN A 25 -19.50 49.90 -27.99
C ASN A 25 -19.44 48.43 -27.52
N LYS A 26 -20.37 47.57 -27.96
CA LYS A 26 -20.31 46.11 -27.71
C LYS A 26 -19.21 45.45 -28.56
N ILE A 27 -19.06 45.85 -29.82
CA ILE A 27 -17.98 45.35 -30.70
C ILE A 27 -16.61 45.73 -30.13
N LYS A 28 -16.43 46.99 -29.69
CA LYS A 28 -15.19 47.43 -29.03
C LYS A 28 -14.90 46.63 -27.75
N LYS A 29 -15.90 46.39 -26.90
CA LYS A 29 -15.72 45.55 -25.69
C LYS A 29 -15.29 44.12 -26.04
N ILE A 30 -15.94 43.52 -27.03
CA ILE A 30 -15.59 42.16 -27.48
C ILE A 30 -14.17 42.15 -28.07
N ALA A 31 -13.81 43.12 -28.90
CA ALA A 31 -12.47 43.24 -29.47
C ALA A 31 -11.37 43.41 -28.41
N VAL A 32 -11.63 44.21 -27.36
CA VAL A 32 -10.70 44.37 -26.23
C VAL A 32 -10.54 43.07 -25.44
N ILE A 33 -11.62 42.31 -25.23
CA ILE A 33 -11.55 41.00 -24.57
C ILE A 33 -10.75 40.01 -25.43
N PHE A 34 -11.01 39.93 -26.73
CA PHE A 34 -10.25 39.05 -27.63
C PHE A 34 -8.76 39.43 -27.70
N LEU A 35 -8.44 40.72 -27.76
CA LEU A 35 -7.05 41.21 -27.75
C LEU A 35 -6.35 40.91 -26.42
N GLY A 36 -7.06 41.04 -25.30
CA GLY A 36 -6.56 40.65 -23.98
C GLY A 36 -6.36 39.15 -23.85
N CYS A 37 -7.28 38.33 -24.38
CA CYS A 37 -7.17 36.88 -24.38
C CYS A 37 -6.01 36.37 -25.24
N THR A 38 -5.78 36.96 -26.42
CA THR A 38 -4.64 36.55 -27.27
C THR A 38 -3.31 36.91 -26.63
N ALA A 39 -3.15 38.14 -26.14
CA ALA A 39 -1.94 38.54 -25.41
C ALA A 39 -1.72 37.70 -24.13
N GLY A 40 -2.79 37.43 -23.37
CA GLY A 40 -2.74 36.58 -22.19
C GLY A 40 -2.36 35.13 -22.50
N SER A 41 -2.85 34.57 -23.61
CA SER A 41 -2.54 33.19 -24.02
C SER A 41 -1.06 33.00 -24.36
N VAL A 42 -0.43 33.99 -25.01
CA VAL A 42 1.01 33.96 -25.33
C VAL A 42 1.85 34.03 -24.05
N LEU A 43 1.47 34.89 -23.11
CA LEU A 43 2.14 34.99 -21.81
C LEU A 43 1.99 33.70 -21.00
N ILE A 44 0.83 33.05 -21.03
CA ILE A 44 0.61 31.76 -20.37
C ILE A 44 1.43 30.65 -21.03
N GLN A 45 1.53 30.62 -22.36
CA GLN A 45 2.37 29.66 -23.07
C GLN A 45 3.86 29.82 -22.75
N LEU A 46 4.32 31.05 -22.46
CA LEU A 46 5.70 31.32 -22.05
C LEU A 46 5.92 31.06 -20.54
N ALA A 47 4.95 31.38 -19.69
CA ALA A 47 5.05 31.23 -18.25
C ALA A 47 4.83 29.78 -17.79
N ALA A 48 3.98 29.01 -18.47
CA ALA A 48 3.70 27.61 -18.15
C ALA A 48 4.95 26.72 -18.08
N PRO A 49 5.87 26.71 -19.07
CA PRO A 49 7.08 25.90 -18.97
C PRO A 49 8.01 26.37 -17.84
N MET A 50 8.06 27.68 -17.54
CA MET A 50 8.86 28.22 -16.43
C MET A 50 8.30 27.81 -15.07
N ILE A 51 6.98 27.90 -14.89
CA ILE A 51 6.29 27.47 -13.67
C ILE A 51 6.43 25.95 -13.49
N LEU A 52 6.23 25.19 -14.56
CA LEU A 52 6.39 23.74 -14.53
C LEU A 52 7.82 23.34 -14.19
N ALA A 53 8.83 24.00 -14.77
CA ALA A 53 10.23 23.80 -14.43
C ALA A 53 10.50 24.09 -12.96
N ALA A 54 10.01 25.22 -12.42
CA ALA A 54 10.16 25.56 -11.01
C ALA A 54 9.53 24.51 -10.08
N ILE A 55 8.34 24.01 -10.42
CA ILE A 55 7.66 22.94 -9.66
C ILE A 55 8.47 21.64 -9.72
N ILE A 56 8.94 21.23 -10.91
CA ILE A 56 9.74 20.02 -11.07
C ILE A 56 11.06 20.15 -10.31
N SER A 57 11.72 21.30 -10.35
CA SER A 57 12.95 21.54 -9.59
C SER A 57 12.71 21.49 -8.08
N ALA A 58 11.63 22.11 -7.60
CA ALA A 58 11.27 22.06 -6.18
C ALA A 58 10.92 20.63 -5.73
N ALA A 59 10.16 19.89 -6.54
CA ALA A 59 9.82 18.49 -6.28
C ALA A 59 11.08 17.60 -6.33
N SER A 60 11.96 17.81 -7.31
CA SER A 60 13.23 17.09 -7.46
C SER A 60 14.18 17.36 -6.30
N PHE A 61 14.12 18.54 -5.68
CA PHE A 61 14.85 18.82 -4.44
C PHE A 61 14.17 18.18 -3.23
N ALA A 62 12.84 18.19 -3.14
CA ALA A 62 12.12 17.57 -2.02
C ALA A 62 12.27 16.04 -1.99
N ILE A 63 12.28 15.38 -3.16
CA ILE A 63 12.39 13.92 -3.28
C ILE A 63 13.61 13.35 -2.55
N PRO A 64 14.88 13.73 -2.80
CA PRO A 64 16.04 13.17 -2.11
C PRO A 64 16.02 13.42 -0.60
N PHE A 65 15.45 14.54 -0.13
CA PHE A 65 15.25 14.77 1.30
C PHE A 65 14.19 13.85 1.90
N LEU A 66 13.06 13.66 1.21
CA LEU A 66 12.05 12.67 1.58
C LEU A 66 12.64 11.26 1.58
N LEU A 67 13.42 10.90 0.56
CA LEU A 67 14.09 9.61 0.49
C LEU A 67 15.04 9.45 1.67
N TYR A 68 15.91 10.42 1.92
CA TYR A 68 16.87 10.41 3.02
C TYR A 68 16.18 10.28 4.38
N HIS A 69 15.14 11.07 4.64
CA HIS A 69 14.38 11.01 5.88
C HIS A 69 13.67 9.67 6.05
N LEU A 70 13.12 9.09 4.97
CA LEU A 70 12.53 7.75 4.99
C LEU A 70 13.58 6.66 5.18
N VAL A 71 14.80 6.78 4.63
CA VAL A 71 15.90 5.83 4.88
C VAL A 71 16.35 5.91 6.34
N VAL A 72 16.56 7.11 6.87
CA VAL A 72 17.11 7.31 8.22
C VAL A 72 16.09 6.97 9.30
N GLU A 73 14.84 7.44 9.18
CA GLU A 73 13.82 7.14 10.20
C GLU A 73 13.21 5.75 10.07
N LYS A 74 13.08 5.22 8.84
CA LYS A 74 12.30 4.00 8.58
C LYS A 74 13.10 2.85 7.98
N GLY A 75 14.42 2.99 7.77
CA GLY A 75 15.31 1.90 7.32
C GLY A 75 14.83 1.25 6.02
N TRP A 76 14.89 2.00 4.91
CA TRP A 76 14.09 1.69 3.72
C TRP A 76 14.30 0.27 3.16
N ARG A 77 13.23 -0.53 3.30
CA ARG A 77 12.93 -1.80 2.62
C ARG A 77 12.50 -1.57 1.17
N ILE A 78 13.42 -1.64 0.20
CA ILE A 78 13.03 -1.85 -1.21
C ILE A 78 13.51 -3.24 -1.63
N ARG A 79 12.60 -4.21 -1.52
CA ARG A 79 12.66 -5.45 -2.28
C ARG A 79 12.25 -5.07 -3.71
N LEU A 80 13.21 -4.66 -4.53
CA LEU A 80 13.02 -4.62 -5.98
C LEU A 80 12.67 -6.05 -6.40
N VAL A 81 11.37 -6.31 -6.57
CA VAL A 81 10.91 -7.49 -7.28
C VAL A 81 11.40 -7.30 -8.71
N THR A 82 12.57 -7.86 -8.99
CA THR A 82 12.97 -8.21 -10.34
C THR A 82 11.80 -9.00 -10.93
N ALA A 83 11.11 -8.40 -11.88
CA ALA A 83 10.23 -9.11 -12.79
C ALA A 83 11.10 -10.10 -13.59
N LYS A 84 11.38 -11.28 -13.01
CA LYS A 84 11.83 -12.43 -13.79
C LYS A 84 10.59 -13.11 -14.32
N GLN A 85 10.45 -12.97 -15.63
CA GLN A 85 9.55 -13.72 -16.48
C GLN A 85 9.59 -15.21 -16.15
N ASP A 86 8.40 -15.80 -16.20
CA ASP A 86 8.19 -17.22 -16.38
C ASP A 86 9.08 -17.79 -17.49
N LYS A 87 9.73 -18.92 -17.19
CA LYS A 87 9.89 -20.00 -18.14
C LYS A 87 9.95 -21.32 -17.37
N GLN A 88 8.78 -21.92 -17.31
CA GLN A 88 8.55 -23.35 -17.21
C GLN A 88 9.53 -24.13 -18.11
N ARG A 89 10.23 -25.09 -17.51
CA ARG A 89 10.56 -26.38 -18.13
C ARG A 89 10.52 -27.42 -17.03
N GLU A 90 9.48 -28.25 -17.10
CA GLU A 90 9.55 -29.65 -16.69
C GLU A 90 10.84 -30.28 -17.24
N ASP A 91 11.49 -31.12 -16.43
CA ASP A 91 11.71 -32.49 -16.86
C ASP A 91 11.86 -33.41 -15.63
N THR A 92 11.23 -34.56 -15.83
CA THR A 92 10.93 -35.70 -14.97
C THR A 92 12.14 -36.60 -14.72
N ALA A 93 12.24 -37.19 -13.51
CA ALA A 93 12.76 -38.54 -13.22
C ALA A 93 12.65 -38.75 -11.70
N ALA A 94 11.65 -39.49 -11.21
CA ALA A 94 11.62 -40.95 -11.08
C ALA A 94 12.53 -41.46 -9.94
N ASP A 95 11.84 -42.00 -8.92
CA ASP A 95 12.18 -43.12 -8.04
C ASP A 95 13.55 -43.13 -7.33
N GLU A 96 13.52 -43.11 -5.99
CA GLU A 96 13.86 -44.33 -5.24
C GLU A 96 13.30 -44.28 -3.82
N TYR A 97 12.53 -45.32 -3.51
CA TYR A 97 11.97 -45.65 -2.21
C TYR A 97 13.00 -46.52 -1.49
N THR A 98 13.39 -46.18 -0.27
CA THR A 98 14.00 -47.15 0.64
C THR A 98 13.44 -46.90 2.03
N GLY A 99 12.47 -47.73 2.40
CA GLY A 99 12.12 -47.96 3.78
C GLY A 99 13.05 -49.01 4.36
N GLU A 100 13.58 -48.75 5.55
CA GLU A 100 13.95 -49.80 6.48
C GLU A 100 13.44 -49.44 7.87
N THR A 101 12.97 -50.48 8.53
CA THR A 101 12.18 -50.53 9.77
C THR A 101 13.06 -51.12 10.88
N GLY A 102 12.84 -50.69 12.12
CA GLY A 102 13.28 -51.37 13.35
C GLY A 102 14.41 -50.64 14.08
N SER A 103 14.49 -50.57 15.40
CA SER A 103 13.81 -51.26 16.51
C SER A 103 14.12 -50.49 17.82
N GLY A 104 13.52 -50.90 18.95
CA GLY A 104 13.58 -50.34 20.32
C GLY A 104 14.97 -50.00 20.91
N ASP A 105 15.13 -49.42 22.09
CA ASP A 105 14.33 -49.43 23.33
C ASP A 105 14.80 -48.28 24.29
N GLU A 106 13.90 -47.93 25.22
CA GLU A 106 14.06 -47.51 26.64
C GLU A 106 15.10 -46.43 27.07
N ALA A 107 14.60 -45.30 27.60
CA ALA A 107 14.70 -44.81 28.99
C ALA A 107 16.10 -44.25 29.36
N GLU A 108 16.22 -42.99 29.80
CA GLU A 108 16.12 -42.64 31.21
C GLU A 108 15.75 -41.16 31.43
N ASP A 109 14.91 -40.99 32.45
CA ASP A 109 14.44 -39.77 33.09
C ASP A 109 15.53 -39.25 34.04
N GLU A 110 16.03 -38.04 33.80
CA GLU A 110 16.71 -37.29 34.84
C GLU A 110 16.37 -35.80 34.68
N SER A 111 15.34 -35.37 35.40
CA SER A 111 15.05 -33.97 35.66
C SER A 111 16.14 -33.37 36.58
N PRO A 112 16.58 -32.13 36.30
CA PRO A 112 16.85 -31.20 37.37
C PRO A 112 15.92 -29.98 37.31
N ALA A 113 15.67 -29.49 38.52
CA ALA A 113 14.80 -28.40 38.95
C ALA A 113 14.87 -27.08 38.12
N PRO A 114 13.82 -26.23 38.21
CA PRO A 114 13.70 -25.03 37.39
C PRO A 114 14.67 -23.95 37.87
N GLU A 115 15.79 -23.79 37.15
CA GLU A 115 16.62 -22.59 37.29
C GLU A 115 15.86 -21.39 36.71
N GLU A 116 15.59 -20.46 37.61
CA GLU A 116 15.10 -19.11 37.41
C GLU A 116 16.04 -18.38 36.42
N ARG A 117 15.73 -18.50 35.13
CA ARG A 117 16.52 -17.89 34.06
C ARG A 117 16.24 -16.39 34.07
N ALA A 118 17.10 -15.63 34.74
CA ALA A 118 17.21 -14.20 34.53
C ALA A 118 17.39 -13.95 33.03
N ASP A 119 16.36 -13.38 32.41
CA ASP A 119 16.28 -13.02 31.00
C ASP A 119 17.28 -11.90 30.65
N ASN A 120 18.57 -12.22 30.65
CA ASN A 120 19.55 -11.44 29.91
C ASN A 120 19.44 -11.87 28.45
N ILE A 121 18.39 -11.40 27.76
CA ILE A 121 18.34 -11.49 26.30
C ILE A 121 19.56 -10.71 25.78
N PRO A 122 20.43 -11.31 24.94
CA PRO A 122 21.56 -10.58 24.39
C PRO A 122 21.04 -9.33 23.67
N ALA A 123 21.63 -8.15 23.93
CA ALA A 123 21.20 -6.89 23.33
C ALA A 123 21.09 -6.98 21.78
N GLU A 124 21.98 -7.74 21.14
CA GLU A 124 21.94 -8.02 19.71
C GLU A 124 20.65 -8.72 19.24
N ARG A 125 20.10 -9.63 20.08
CA ARG A 125 18.82 -10.29 19.81
C ARG A 125 17.67 -9.30 19.92
N GLU A 126 17.73 -8.38 20.88
CA GLU A 126 16.72 -7.33 21.02
C GLU A 126 16.71 -6.41 19.79
N ASP A 127 17.88 -5.96 19.35
CA ASP A 127 18.04 -5.12 18.16
C ASP A 127 17.49 -5.82 16.91
N ALA A 128 17.83 -7.10 16.71
CA ALA A 128 17.32 -7.88 15.58
C ALA A 128 15.79 -7.99 15.57
N VAL A 129 15.14 -8.18 16.73
CA VAL A 129 13.68 -8.25 16.85
C VAL A 129 13.04 -6.89 16.56
N ALA A 130 13.60 -5.81 17.11
CA ALA A 130 13.13 -4.45 16.86
C ALA A 130 13.24 -4.07 15.39
N ILE A 131 14.38 -4.39 14.75
CA ILE A 131 14.60 -4.19 13.31
C ILE A 131 13.57 -5.00 12.52
N TRP A 132 13.38 -6.29 12.82
CA TRP A 132 12.38 -7.10 12.12
C TRP A 132 10.97 -6.50 12.21
N TYR A 133 10.57 -6.08 13.42
CA TYR A 133 9.26 -5.52 13.70
C TYR A 133 9.03 -4.23 12.91
N SER A 134 9.91 -3.23 13.08
CA SER A 134 9.79 -1.93 12.41
C SER A 134 9.81 -2.04 10.89
N SER A 135 10.58 -2.98 10.37
CA SER A 135 10.83 -3.06 8.94
C SER A 135 9.83 -3.96 8.18
N LYS A 136 9.28 -5.02 8.80
CA LYS A 136 8.32 -5.96 8.15
C LYS A 136 7.09 -6.20 9.04
N GLY A 137 7.32 -6.60 10.29
CA GLY A 137 6.29 -7.11 11.19
C GLY A 137 5.11 -6.16 11.36
N LYS A 138 5.39 -4.88 11.62
CA LYS A 138 4.37 -3.84 11.85
C LYS A 138 3.43 -3.65 10.66
N ASN A 139 3.99 -3.45 9.46
CA ASN A 139 3.18 -3.26 8.25
C ASN A 139 2.34 -4.49 7.93
N GLN A 140 2.88 -5.68 8.12
CA GLN A 140 2.15 -6.93 7.90
C GLN A 140 1.03 -7.11 8.93
N LEU A 141 1.28 -6.81 10.20
CA LEU A 141 0.28 -6.86 11.26
C LEU A 141 -0.85 -5.88 11.00
N ASN A 142 -0.54 -4.62 10.65
CA ASN A 142 -1.55 -3.61 10.34
C ASN A 142 -2.47 -4.03 9.18
N ARG A 143 -1.94 -4.71 8.16
CA ARG A 143 -2.76 -5.28 7.08
C ARG A 143 -3.70 -6.38 7.58
N ILE A 144 -3.22 -7.24 8.48
CA ILE A 144 -4.04 -8.30 9.09
C ILE A 144 -5.12 -7.66 9.98
N ILE A 145 -4.77 -6.72 10.84
CA ILE A 145 -5.69 -5.98 11.70
C ILE A 145 -6.79 -5.31 10.86
N ALA A 146 -6.44 -4.56 9.83
CA ALA A 146 -7.42 -3.92 8.95
C ALA A 146 -8.38 -4.93 8.29
N SER A 147 -7.86 -6.10 7.88
CA SER A 147 -8.66 -7.17 7.30
C SER A 147 -9.56 -7.89 8.31
N LEU A 148 -9.17 -7.96 9.59
CA LEU A 148 -9.98 -8.56 10.65
C LEU A 148 -11.03 -7.56 11.16
N HIS A 149 -10.64 -6.29 11.29
CA HIS A 149 -11.50 -5.20 11.70
C HIS A 149 -12.69 -5.01 10.75
N SER A 150 -12.47 -5.09 9.42
CA SER A 150 -13.57 -5.03 8.43
C SER A 150 -14.59 -6.18 8.54
N ARG A 151 -14.30 -7.19 9.36
CA ARG A 151 -15.13 -8.36 9.63
C ARG A 151 -15.67 -8.37 11.07
N GLY A 152 -15.46 -7.29 11.83
CA GLY A 152 -15.87 -7.20 13.24
C GLY A 152 -15.07 -8.13 14.16
N ILE A 153 -13.81 -8.41 13.82
CA ILE A 153 -12.91 -9.24 14.64
C ILE A 153 -11.80 -8.34 15.20
N TYR A 154 -11.63 -8.37 16.51
CA TYR A 154 -10.77 -7.45 17.26
C TYR A 154 -9.62 -8.13 18.02
N GLU A 155 -9.38 -9.40 17.73
CA GLU A 155 -8.36 -10.22 18.39
C GLU A 155 -7.70 -11.22 17.42
N CYS A 156 -6.44 -11.56 17.70
CA CYS A 156 -5.71 -12.60 16.99
C CYS A 156 -4.58 -13.21 17.84
N TRP A 157 -4.07 -14.36 17.38
CA TRP A 157 -2.98 -15.10 18.03
C TRP A 157 -1.89 -15.43 17.02
N ILE A 158 -0.65 -15.09 17.33
CA ILE A 158 0.52 -15.45 16.54
C ILE A 158 1.27 -16.57 17.24
N ARG A 159 1.40 -17.70 16.55
CA ARG A 159 2.20 -18.85 17.01
C ARG A 159 3.70 -18.56 16.92
N LYS A 160 4.52 -19.38 17.60
CA LYS A 160 5.99 -19.31 17.50
C LYS A 160 6.54 -19.45 16.08
N ASP A 161 5.82 -20.15 15.20
CA ASP A 161 6.18 -20.32 13.78
C ASP A 161 5.67 -19.18 12.88
N GLY A 162 5.08 -18.12 13.45
CA GLY A 162 4.61 -16.95 12.72
C GLY A 162 3.23 -17.10 12.10
N ILE A 163 2.52 -18.21 12.31
CA ILE A 163 1.14 -18.33 11.82
C ILE A 163 0.20 -17.49 12.70
N CYS A 164 -0.51 -16.56 12.07
CA CYS A 164 -1.52 -15.73 12.72
C CYS A 164 -2.91 -16.35 12.53
N ASN A 165 -3.61 -16.54 13.65
CA ASN A 165 -4.96 -17.11 13.69
C ASN A 165 -5.93 -16.15 14.37
N PHE A 166 -7.21 -16.27 14.04
CA PHE A 166 -8.30 -15.56 14.69
C PHE A 166 -9.44 -16.53 14.98
N ARG A 167 -10.34 -16.17 15.89
CA ARG A 167 -11.49 -16.98 16.25
C ARG A 167 -12.66 -16.68 15.31
N SER A 168 -13.28 -17.74 14.79
CA SER A 168 -14.55 -17.67 14.07
C SER A 168 -15.58 -18.57 14.74
N ASP A 169 -16.84 -18.45 14.30
CA ASP A 169 -17.95 -19.36 14.58
C ASP A 169 -17.61 -20.85 14.46
N ARG A 170 -16.77 -21.23 13.49
CA ARG A 170 -16.34 -22.61 13.20
C ARG A 170 -14.98 -22.96 13.83
N GLY A 171 -14.52 -22.17 14.81
CA GLY A 171 -13.23 -22.35 15.47
C GLY A 171 -12.13 -21.44 14.91
N TYR A 172 -10.87 -21.84 15.08
CA TYR A 172 -9.73 -21.03 14.67
C TYR A 172 -9.47 -21.09 13.17
N ARG A 173 -9.25 -19.92 12.56
CA ARG A 173 -8.89 -19.80 11.14
C ARG A 173 -7.64 -18.95 10.99
N ARG A 174 -6.88 -19.20 9.91
CA ARG A 174 -5.63 -18.47 9.61
C ARG A 174 -5.94 -17.09 9.02
N ALA A 175 -5.36 -16.04 9.58
CA ALA A 175 -5.38 -14.68 9.03
C ALA A 175 -4.17 -14.42 8.13
N GLY A 176 -3.03 -15.03 8.41
CA GLY A 176 -1.79 -14.82 7.66
C GLY A 176 -0.60 -15.56 8.24
N ILE A 177 0.58 -15.34 7.64
CA ILE A 177 1.86 -15.94 8.06
C ILE A 177 2.93 -14.86 8.09
N PHE A 178 3.59 -14.68 9.22
CA PHE A 178 4.74 -13.81 9.39
C PHE A 178 6.03 -14.57 9.05
N HIS A 179 6.68 -14.19 7.95
CA HIS A 179 7.97 -14.77 7.58
C HIS A 179 9.09 -14.23 8.47
N ASP A 180 10.04 -15.10 8.82
CA ASP A 180 11.15 -14.80 9.73
C ASP A 180 10.67 -14.28 11.10
N TYR A 181 9.48 -14.69 11.54
CA TYR A 181 8.91 -14.26 12.81
C TYR A 181 9.81 -14.69 13.99
N PRO A 182 10.27 -13.76 14.83
CA PRO A 182 11.13 -14.10 15.96
C PRO A 182 10.30 -14.63 17.15
N GLY A 183 9.69 -15.81 16.97
CA GLY A 183 8.75 -16.39 17.92
C GLY A 183 9.35 -16.80 19.27
N THR A 184 10.68 -16.87 19.39
CA THR A 184 11.39 -17.05 20.67
C THR A 184 11.42 -15.77 21.51
N SER A 185 11.14 -14.62 20.90
CA SER A 185 11.19 -13.29 21.53
C SER A 185 9.80 -12.65 21.61
N ALA A 186 8.74 -13.46 21.74
CA ALA A 186 7.35 -12.99 21.75
C ALA A 186 7.08 -11.94 22.84
N ALA A 187 7.66 -12.07 24.03
CA ALA A 187 7.59 -11.07 25.09
C ALA A 187 8.08 -9.68 24.66
N MET A 188 9.16 -9.60 23.88
CA MET A 188 9.67 -8.33 23.37
C MET A 188 8.74 -7.74 22.32
N ILE A 189 8.21 -8.56 21.41
CA ILE A 189 7.21 -8.12 20.42
C ILE A 189 5.96 -7.60 21.14
N ALA A 190 5.51 -8.29 22.18
CA ALA A 190 4.37 -7.83 23.00
C ALA A 190 4.62 -6.45 23.60
N LYS A 191 5.85 -6.18 24.09
CA LYS A 191 6.24 -4.85 24.60
C LYS A 191 6.19 -3.78 23.51
N LEU A 192 6.71 -4.06 22.32
CA LEU A 192 6.66 -3.13 21.19
C LEU A 192 5.21 -2.82 20.79
N LEU A 193 4.34 -3.83 20.72
CA LEU A 193 2.93 -3.67 20.39
C LEU A 193 2.16 -2.83 21.43
N ARG A 194 2.42 -3.04 22.72
CA ARG A 194 1.82 -2.23 23.80
C ARG A 194 2.23 -0.77 23.73
N ASN A 195 3.48 -0.48 23.36
CA ASN A 195 3.93 0.90 23.15
C ASN A 195 3.19 1.59 22.00
N GLU A 196 2.61 0.82 21.07
CA GLU A 196 1.79 1.31 19.96
C GLU A 196 0.29 1.34 20.28
N GLY A 197 -0.10 1.07 21.53
CA GLY A 197 -1.48 1.12 22.00
C GLY A 197 -2.28 -0.17 21.77
N LEU A 198 -1.64 -1.26 21.36
CA LEU A 198 -2.29 -2.57 21.22
C LEU A 198 -2.23 -3.37 22.53
N ASN A 199 -3.27 -4.14 22.82
CA ASN A 199 -3.27 -5.08 23.94
C ASN A 199 -2.57 -6.37 23.53
N ALA A 200 -1.27 -6.49 23.85
CA ALA A 200 -0.48 -7.68 23.50
C ALA A 200 0.08 -8.39 24.73
N VAL A 201 -0.05 -9.72 24.78
CA VAL A 201 0.40 -10.58 25.89
C VAL A 201 1.07 -11.83 25.35
N ASP A 202 2.28 -12.13 25.83
CA ASP A 202 2.95 -13.39 25.57
C ASP A 202 2.36 -14.48 26.48
N GLN A 203 1.72 -15.48 25.89
CA GLN A 203 1.14 -16.64 26.59
C GLN A 203 2.07 -17.87 26.52
N GLY A 204 3.34 -17.67 26.15
CA GLY A 204 4.34 -18.72 26.02
C GLY A 204 4.21 -19.52 24.72
N LYS A 205 3.02 -20.04 24.39
CA LYS A 205 2.76 -20.78 23.13
C LYS A 205 2.33 -19.87 21.98
N TYR A 206 1.65 -18.77 22.31
CA TYR A 206 1.12 -17.80 21.36
C TYR A 206 1.34 -16.39 21.90
N LEU A 207 1.54 -15.44 20.99
CA LEU A 207 1.39 -14.02 21.27
C LEU A 207 -0.08 -13.66 21.01
N TYR A 208 -0.81 -13.31 22.05
CA TYR A 208 -2.17 -12.79 21.95
C TYR A 208 -2.14 -11.29 21.69
N ILE A 209 -2.97 -10.82 20.76
CA ILE A 209 -3.08 -9.41 20.37
C ILE A 209 -4.56 -9.05 20.24
N ALA A 210 -4.97 -7.96 20.89
CA ALA A 210 -6.31 -7.39 20.76
C ALA A 210 -6.24 -5.86 20.62
N TRP A 211 -7.29 -5.27 20.06
CA TRP A 211 -7.47 -3.83 19.88
C TRP A 211 -8.92 -3.42 20.15
N ALA A 212 -9.19 -2.12 20.24
CA ALA A 212 -10.52 -1.62 20.55
C ALA A 212 -11.51 -1.84 19.40
N GLU A 213 -12.76 -2.13 19.78
CA GLU A 213 -13.95 -1.99 18.94
C GLU A 213 -14.40 -0.53 19.09
N GLU A 214 -14.06 0.31 18.10
CA GLU A 214 -14.46 1.73 18.07
C GLU A 214 -15.98 1.91 17.89
#